data_AF-A0AAD4SAS4-F1
#
_entry.id   AF-A0AAD4SAS4-F1
#
_cell.length_a   1.000
_cell.length_b   1.000
_cell.length_c   1.000
_cell.angle_alpha   90.00
_cell.angle_beta   90.00
_cell.angle_gamma   90.00
#
_symmetry.space_group_name_H-M   'P 1'
#
loop_
_entity.id
_entity.type
_entity.pdbx_description
1 polymer ?
#
loop_
_entity_poly.entity_id
_entity_poly.type
_entity_poly.pdbx_seq_one_letter_code
_entity_poly.pdbx_strand_id
1 'polypeptide(L)'
;MRSFIKERFFELGLSREDAVERIRQTAEGLHSIREMLDTMSWRYVIFYIRLKQAYLSQDLKNAITTLLESSRKAYVNKANKLVDNMAEFDAYVRTPKVYESYLYYEKTMKSLDDLVELLA
;
A
#
# COMPACT_ATOMS: atom_id res chain seq x y z
N MET A 1 -23.69 -10.24 -0.98
CA MET A 1 -23.38 -9.42 -2.18
C MET A 1 -23.04 -8.01 -1.71
N ARG A 2 -21.74 -7.71 -1.50
CA ARG A 2 -21.31 -6.34 -1.13
C ARG A 2 -21.10 -5.56 -2.43
N SER A 3 -22.00 -4.63 -2.70
CA SER A 3 -22.01 -3.81 -3.89
C SER A 3 -21.05 -2.64 -3.74
N PHE A 4 -20.07 -2.55 -4.64
CA PHE A 4 -19.12 -1.43 -4.79
C PHE A 4 -19.78 -0.08 -5.12
N ILE A 5 -21.10 -0.06 -5.33
CA ILE A 5 -21.86 1.13 -5.75
C ILE A 5 -22.22 2.04 -4.55
N LYS A 6 -22.07 1.59 -3.29
CA LYS A 6 -22.41 2.39 -2.10
C LYS A 6 -21.23 3.09 -1.41
N GLU A 7 -19.97 2.79 -1.75
CA GLU A 7 -18.79 3.44 -1.14
C GLU A 7 -18.31 4.67 -1.93
N ARG A 8 -19.15 5.23 -2.82
CA ARG A 8 -18.85 6.43 -3.61
C ARG A 8 -19.19 7.77 -2.93
N PHE A 9 -19.51 7.79 -1.64
CA PHE A 9 -20.16 8.96 -1.02
C PHE A 9 -19.33 9.85 -0.09
N PHE A 10 -18.06 9.56 0.25
CA PHE A 10 -17.32 10.43 1.19
C PHE A 10 -15.80 10.51 0.96
N GLU A 11 -15.35 10.81 -0.25
CA GLU A 11 -14.04 11.44 -0.39
C GLU A 11 -14.22 12.75 -1.17
N LEU A 12 -14.41 13.85 -0.42
CA LEU A 12 -13.87 15.13 -0.85
C LEU A 12 -12.43 14.84 -1.29
N GLY A 13 -12.06 15.19 -2.54
CA GLY A 13 -10.75 14.85 -3.07
C GLY A 13 -9.67 15.24 -2.06
N LEU A 14 -9.03 14.22 -1.47
CA LEU A 14 -8.01 14.41 -0.45
C LEU A 14 -7.01 15.43 -0.95
N SER A 15 -6.58 16.34 -0.06
CA SER A 15 -5.50 17.25 -0.41
C SER A 15 -4.26 16.44 -0.78
N ARG A 16 -3.36 17.06 -1.54
CA ARG A 16 -2.14 16.41 -1.99
C ARG A 16 -1.29 15.99 -0.79
N GLU A 17 -1.32 16.79 0.27
CA GLU A 17 -0.65 16.57 1.55
C GLU A 17 -1.32 15.43 2.34
N ASP A 18 -2.65 15.37 2.37
CA ASP A 18 -3.39 14.30 3.04
C ASP A 18 -3.16 12.94 2.37
N ALA A 19 -3.02 12.91 1.04
CA ALA A 19 -2.68 11.70 0.30
C ALA A 19 -1.29 11.17 0.68
N VAL A 20 -0.31 12.07 0.83
CA VAL A 20 1.03 11.69 1.31
C VAL A 20 0.95 11.15 2.73
N GLU A 21 0.15 11.79 3.60
CA GLU A 21 -0.02 11.33 4.98
C GLU A 21 -0.70 9.95 5.05
N ARG A 22 -1.69 9.68 4.20
CA ARG A 22 -2.32 8.35 4.12
C ARG A 22 -1.35 7.27 3.61
N ILE A 23 -0.40 7.62 2.75
CA ILE A 23 0.70 6.72 2.35
C ILE A 23 1.59 6.39 3.57
N ARG A 24 1.93 7.38 4.41
CA ARG A 24 2.70 7.15 5.65
C ARG A 24 1.94 6.26 6.63
N GLN A 25 0.65 6.51 6.83
CA GLN A 25 -0.20 5.65 7.67
C GLN A 25 -0.39 4.24 7.10
N THR A 26 -0.23 4.06 5.78
CA THR A 26 -0.17 2.74 5.16
C THR A 26 1.13 2.04 5.50
N ALA A 27 2.26 2.76 5.53
CA ALA A 27 3.56 2.24 5.96
C ALA A 27 3.54 1.76 7.40
N GLU A 28 3.14 2.64 8.33
CA GLU A 28 3.00 2.30 9.75
C GLU A 28 2.03 1.13 9.95
N GLY A 29 0.91 1.16 9.23
CA GLY A 29 -0.07 0.08 9.26
C GLY A 29 0.49 -1.27 8.84
N LEU A 30 1.28 -1.32 7.77
CA LEU A 30 1.90 -2.56 7.31
C LEU A 30 3.04 -3.02 8.24
N HIS A 31 3.74 -2.13 8.93
CA HIS A 31 4.65 -2.55 10.02
C HIS A 31 3.89 -3.29 11.14
N SER A 32 2.67 -2.83 11.48
CA SER A 32 1.87 -3.41 12.57
C SER A 32 1.40 -4.85 12.32
N ILE A 33 1.38 -5.34 11.07
CA ILE A 33 0.91 -6.70 10.76
C ILE A 33 2.00 -7.77 10.83
N ARG A 34 3.23 -7.42 11.20
CA ARG A 34 4.34 -8.39 11.32
C ARG A 34 4.00 -9.53 12.27
N GLU A 35 3.46 -9.22 13.44
CA GLU A 35 3.02 -10.23 14.41
C GLU A 35 1.91 -11.13 13.85
N MET A 36 1.03 -10.59 12.99
CA MET A 36 -0.01 -11.38 12.33
C MET A 36 0.56 -12.38 11.31
N LEU A 37 1.68 -12.04 10.66
CA LEU A 37 2.44 -12.98 9.82
C LEU A 37 3.12 -14.05 10.69
N ASP A 38 3.77 -13.63 11.79
CA ASP A 38 4.46 -14.51 12.75
C ASP A 38 3.51 -15.57 13.34
N THR A 39 2.30 -15.16 13.65
CA THR A 39 1.23 -16.01 14.19
C THR A 39 0.38 -16.70 13.12
N MET A 40 0.72 -16.57 11.84
CA MET A 40 0.00 -17.18 10.71
C MET A 40 -1.49 -16.81 10.67
N SER A 41 -1.82 -15.59 11.09
CA SER A 41 -3.17 -15.03 11.12
C SER A 41 -3.66 -14.62 9.72
N TRP A 42 -3.56 -15.53 8.73
CA TRP A 42 -3.69 -15.23 7.30
C TRP A 42 -4.97 -14.50 6.91
N ARG A 43 -6.11 -14.86 7.49
CA ARG A 43 -7.39 -14.19 7.19
C ARG A 43 -7.36 -12.70 7.60
N TYR A 44 -6.73 -12.39 8.71
CA TYR A 44 -6.56 -11.02 9.19
C TYR A 44 -5.57 -10.25 8.32
N VAL A 45 -4.44 -10.89 7.97
CA VAL A 45 -3.44 -10.33 7.05
C VAL A 45 -4.08 -9.95 5.71
N ILE A 46 -4.84 -10.86 5.09
CA ILE A 46 -5.54 -10.60 3.81
C ILE A 46 -6.50 -9.42 3.94
N PHE A 47 -7.33 -9.41 4.98
CA PHE A 47 -8.29 -8.32 5.20
C PHE A 47 -7.57 -6.97 5.34
N TYR A 48 -6.47 -6.95 6.10
CA TYR A 48 -5.70 -5.74 6.35
C TYR A 48 -5.02 -5.20 5.10
N ILE A 49 -4.32 -6.06 4.34
CA ILE A 49 -3.65 -5.67 3.09
C ILE A 49 -4.67 -5.06 2.11
N ARG A 50 -5.83 -5.70 1.95
CA ARG A 50 -6.87 -5.22 1.02
C ARG A 50 -7.49 -3.90 1.44
N LEU A 51 -7.66 -3.68 2.75
CA LEU A 51 -8.11 -2.39 3.26
C LEU A 51 -7.12 -1.28 2.90
N LYS A 52 -5.82 -1.52 3.02
CA LYS A 52 -4.78 -0.55 2.64
C LYS A 52 -4.68 -0.35 1.13
N GLN A 53 -4.80 -1.42 0.33
CA GLN A 53 -4.77 -1.34 -1.13
C GLN A 53 -5.93 -0.56 -1.73
N ALA A 54 -7.10 -0.59 -1.09
CA ALA A 54 -8.33 0.02 -1.62
C ALA A 54 -8.15 1.51 -1.98
N TYR A 55 -7.32 2.22 -1.22
CA TYR A 55 -7.09 3.65 -1.37
C TYR A 55 -5.74 4.01 -1.99
N LEU A 56 -4.75 3.10 -1.91
CA LEU A 56 -3.37 3.35 -2.31
C LEU A 56 -3.24 3.86 -3.76
N SER A 57 -4.01 3.30 -4.71
CA SER A 57 -3.94 3.75 -6.11
C SER A 57 -4.38 5.20 -6.30
N GLN A 58 -5.36 5.67 -5.52
CA GLN A 58 -5.82 7.07 -5.57
C GLN A 58 -4.81 7.98 -4.87
N ASP A 59 -4.27 7.55 -3.72
CA ASP A 59 -3.24 8.30 -3.00
C ASP A 59 -2.01 8.52 -3.85
N LEU A 60 -1.54 7.47 -4.53
CA LEU A 60 -0.37 7.55 -5.38
C LEU A 60 -0.57 8.55 -6.53
N LYS A 61 -1.78 8.63 -7.09
CA LYS A 61 -2.13 9.60 -8.14
C LYS A 61 -2.22 11.03 -7.61
N ASN A 62 -2.66 11.22 -6.38
CA ASN A 62 -2.73 12.55 -5.77
C ASN A 62 -1.35 13.03 -5.34
N ALA A 63 -0.55 12.17 -4.72
CA ALA A 63 0.78 12.49 -4.19
C ALA A 63 1.78 12.88 -5.29
N ILE A 64 1.68 12.36 -6.52
CA ILE A 64 2.58 12.78 -7.62
C ILE A 64 2.53 14.29 -7.90
N THR A 65 1.41 14.95 -7.55
CA THR A 65 1.20 16.37 -7.81
C THR A 65 1.95 17.29 -6.84
N THR A 66 2.51 16.74 -5.75
CA THR A 66 3.41 17.46 -4.83
C THR A 66 4.85 17.52 -5.35
N LEU A 67 5.19 16.67 -6.32
CA LEU A 67 6.56 16.48 -6.79
C LEU A 67 6.92 17.39 -7.99
N LEU A 68 8.19 17.81 -8.00
CA LEU A 68 8.86 18.43 -9.14
C LEU A 68 8.91 17.48 -10.34
N GLU A 69 8.86 18.01 -11.56
CA GLU A 69 8.83 17.20 -12.79
C GLU A 69 10.00 16.22 -12.92
N SER A 70 11.20 16.63 -12.47
CA SER A 70 12.40 15.79 -12.46
C SER A 70 12.25 14.54 -11.59
N SER A 71 11.51 14.61 -10.49
CA SER A 71 11.29 13.50 -9.54
C SER A 71 10.12 12.59 -9.92
N ARG A 72 9.20 13.04 -10.80
CA ARG A 72 7.98 12.28 -11.17
C ARG A 72 8.30 10.92 -11.78
N LYS A 73 9.34 10.81 -12.61
CA LYS A 73 9.73 9.53 -13.22
C LYS A 73 10.20 8.53 -12.16
N ALA A 74 11.04 8.98 -11.22
CA ALA A 74 11.50 8.15 -10.11
C ALA A 74 10.33 7.71 -9.22
N TYR A 75 9.39 8.62 -8.97
CA TYR A 75 8.16 8.34 -8.22
C TYR A 75 7.30 7.27 -8.89
N VAL A 76 6.99 7.41 -10.18
CA VAL A 76 6.18 6.43 -10.92
C VAL A 76 6.80 5.04 -10.86
N ASN A 77 8.13 4.94 -11.01
CA ASN A 77 8.83 3.66 -10.92
C ASN A 77 8.72 3.03 -9.53
N LYS A 78 8.90 3.81 -8.46
CA LYS A 78 8.76 3.33 -7.08
C LYS A 78 7.32 2.96 -6.75
N ALA A 79 6.35 3.78 -7.18
CA ALA A 79 4.92 3.54 -7.00
C ALA A 79 4.46 2.26 -7.70
N ASN A 80 4.88 2.03 -8.95
CA ASN A 80 4.56 0.79 -9.67
C ASN A 80 5.14 -0.44 -8.94
N LYS A 81 6.41 -0.36 -8.51
CA LYS A 81 7.05 -1.43 -7.75
C LYS A 81 6.33 -1.74 -6.43
N LEU A 82 5.85 -0.72 -5.72
CA LEU A 82 5.04 -0.89 -4.52
C LEU A 82 3.73 -1.63 -4.83
N VAL A 83 3.01 -1.20 -5.88
CA VAL A 83 1.74 -1.84 -6.29
C VAL A 83 1.98 -3.30 -6.69
N ASP A 84 3.04 -3.59 -7.44
CA ASP A 84 3.40 -4.95 -7.84
C ASP A 84 3.72 -5.82 -6.61
N ASN A 85 4.54 -5.33 -5.68
CA ASN A 85 4.87 -6.07 -4.46
C ASN A 85 3.65 -6.32 -3.59
N MET A 86 2.74 -5.34 -3.48
CA MET A 86 1.47 -5.47 -2.76
C MET A 86 0.57 -6.53 -3.39
N ALA A 87 0.51 -6.60 -4.73
CA ALA A 87 -0.29 -7.60 -5.45
C ALA A 87 0.26 -9.02 -5.23
N GLU A 88 1.57 -9.19 -5.35
CA GLU A 88 2.25 -10.47 -5.06
C GLU A 88 2.07 -10.87 -3.59
N PHE A 89 2.18 -9.91 -2.66
CA PHE A 89 1.96 -10.18 -1.24
C PHE A 89 0.54 -10.71 -0.96
N ASP A 90 -0.53 -10.08 -1.50
CA ASP A 90 -1.90 -10.61 -1.39
C ASP A 90 -2.01 -12.02 -1.99
N ALA A 91 -1.37 -12.27 -3.14
CA ALA A 91 -1.40 -13.56 -3.81
C ALA A 91 -0.77 -14.68 -2.97
N TYR A 92 0.39 -14.44 -2.35
CA TYR A 92 1.08 -15.44 -1.53
C TYR A 92 0.42 -15.69 -0.19
N VAL A 93 -0.07 -14.63 0.48
CA VAL A 93 -0.84 -14.77 1.73
C VAL A 93 -2.13 -15.55 1.49
N ARG A 94 -2.76 -15.43 0.32
CA ARG A 94 -3.94 -16.22 -0.07
C ARG A 94 -3.64 -17.71 -0.29
N THR A 95 -2.41 -18.06 -0.66
CA THR A 95 -1.96 -19.44 -0.93
C THR A 95 -1.14 -20.05 0.21
N PRO A 96 -1.38 -19.55 1.44
CA PRO A 96 -0.47 -19.50 2.60
C PRO A 96 0.98 -19.98 2.39
N LYS A 97 1.67 -19.41 1.39
CA LYS A 97 3.07 -19.72 1.14
C LYS A 97 3.95 -18.92 2.07
N VAL A 98 4.24 -19.48 3.25
CA VAL A 98 4.90 -18.80 4.37
C VAL A 98 6.14 -18.01 3.91
N TYR A 99 7.11 -18.67 3.29
CA TYR A 99 8.35 -18.03 2.86
C TYR A 99 8.11 -16.87 1.88
N GLU A 100 7.33 -17.10 0.83
CA GLU A 100 7.02 -16.06 -0.15
C GLU A 100 6.20 -14.92 0.43
N SER A 101 5.29 -15.19 1.38
CA SER A 101 4.55 -14.16 2.12
C SER A 101 5.50 -13.25 2.90
N TYR A 102 6.48 -13.79 3.62
CA TYR A 102 7.49 -12.97 4.31
C TYR A 102 8.37 -12.22 3.32
N LEU A 103 8.82 -12.88 2.25
CA LEU A 103 9.67 -12.24 1.25
C LEU A 103 8.98 -11.02 0.63
N TYR A 104 7.70 -11.16 0.28
CA TYR A 104 6.94 -10.07 -0.34
C TYR A 104 6.45 -9.04 0.68
N TYR A 105 6.25 -9.42 1.94
CA TYR A 105 6.11 -8.47 3.04
C TYR A 105 7.33 -7.54 3.12
N GLU A 106 8.54 -8.08 3.25
CA GLU A 106 9.77 -7.30 3.36
C GLU A 106 10.03 -6.43 2.11
N LYS A 107 9.76 -6.96 0.90
CA LYS A 107 9.84 -6.18 -0.35
C LYS A 107 8.84 -5.03 -0.39
N THR A 108 7.63 -5.26 0.10
CA THR A 108 6.58 -4.24 0.22
C THR A 108 7.02 -3.14 1.16
N MET A 109 7.49 -3.50 2.36
CA MET A 109 7.99 -2.54 3.36
C MET A 109 9.09 -1.67 2.77
N LYS A 110 10.12 -2.29 2.19
CA LYS A 110 11.21 -1.57 1.54
C LYS A 110 10.73 -0.62 0.44
N SER A 111 9.77 -1.06 -0.38
CA SER A 111 9.29 -0.24 -1.50
C SER A 111 8.41 0.92 -1.03
N LEU A 112 7.78 0.77 0.14
CA LEU A 112 6.99 1.80 0.78
C LEU A 112 7.89 2.83 1.47
N ASP A 113 8.93 2.39 2.19
CA ASP A 113 9.96 3.26 2.76
C ASP A 113 10.66 4.08 1.66
N ASP A 114 11.08 3.40 0.58
CA ASP A 114 11.68 4.02 -0.61
C ASP A 114 10.78 5.12 -1.21
N LEU A 115 9.45 4.95 -1.13
CA LEU A 115 8.46 5.89 -1.64
C LEU A 115 8.21 7.05 -0.67
N VAL A 116 8.11 6.75 0.63
CA VAL A 116 7.94 7.74 1.69
C VAL A 116 9.14 8.68 1.76
N GLU A 117 10.35 8.16 1.61
CA GLU A 117 11.59 8.96 1.53
C GLU A 117 11.56 9.94 0.36
N LEU A 118 10.98 9.55 -0.79
CA LEU A 118 10.85 10.43 -1.95
C LEU A 118 9.78 11.52 -1.76
N LEU A 119 8.84 11.30 -0.84
CA LEU A 119 7.74 12.21 -0.53
C LEU A 119 8.02 13.11 0.70
N ALA A 120 9.16 12.91 1.37
CA ALA A 120 9.65 13.73 2.48
C ALA A 120 10.40 14.97 1.96
#